data_AF-A0A1T3W2A0-F1
#
_entry.id   AF-A0A1T3W2A0-F1
#
_cell.length_a   1.000
_cell.length_b   1.000
_cell.length_c   1.000
_cell.angle_alpha   90.00
_cell.angle_beta   90.00
_cell.angle_gamma   90.00
#
_symmetry.space_group_name_H-M   'P 1'
#
loop_
_entity.id
_entity.type
_entity.pdbx_description
1 polymer ?
#
loop_
_entity_poly.entity_id
_entity_poly.type
_entity_poly.pdbx_seq_one_letter_code
_entity_poly.pdbx_strand_id
1 'polypeptide(L)'
;SDPREQVAEAFALCIDVVRQPPFHHVSAARRAELVAAFAEGAPSPLERGRDFIAEAIRVQAQRGEIPAADPRQQADALMHVIIGFYVTPTSPVNLADGDEVRAFARRYLSPILLSPATE
;
A
#
# COMPACT_ATOMS: atom_id res chain seq x y z
N SER A 1 -9.47 -12.39 11.29
CA SER A 1 -8.45 -11.51 11.92
C SER A 1 -8.99 -10.08 11.89
N ASP A 2 -8.58 -9.16 12.77
CA ASP A 2 -9.02 -7.76 12.68
C ASP A 2 -8.54 -7.15 11.35
N PRO A 3 -9.43 -6.67 10.47
CA PRO A 3 -9.03 -6.14 9.16
C PRO A 3 -8.18 -4.88 9.24
N ARG A 4 -8.30 -4.07 10.30
CA ARG A 4 -7.40 -2.92 10.49
C ARG A 4 -5.97 -3.40 10.73
N GLU A 5 -5.82 -4.50 11.47
CA GLU A 5 -4.54 -5.14 11.68
C GLU A 5 -3.98 -5.71 10.37
N GLN A 6 -4.83 -6.34 9.55
CA GLN A 6 -4.41 -6.85 8.25
C GLN A 6 -3.87 -5.74 7.33
N VAL A 7 -4.55 -4.59 7.28
CA VAL A 7 -4.07 -3.40 6.55
C VAL A 7 -2.74 -2.91 7.12
N ALA A 8 -2.61 -2.86 8.44
CA ALA A 8 -1.39 -2.39 9.10
C ALA A 8 -0.18 -3.30 8.80
N GLU A 9 -0.36 -4.62 8.87
CA GLU A 9 0.69 -5.59 8.54
C GLU A 9 1.06 -5.56 7.05
N ALA A 10 0.07 -5.51 6.15
CA ALA A 10 0.32 -5.42 4.72
C ALA A 10 1.09 -4.15 4.36
N PHE A 11 0.70 -3.01 4.94
CA PHE A 11 1.41 -1.75 4.72
C PHE A 11 2.83 -1.80 5.26
N ALA A 12 3.03 -2.31 6.48
CA ALA A 12 4.36 -2.43 7.08
C ALA A 12 5.29 -3.34 6.25
N LEU A 13 4.76 -4.44 5.73
CA LEU A 13 5.49 -5.33 4.82
C LEU A 13 5.90 -4.60 3.54
N CYS A 14 5.00 -3.84 2.92
CA CYS A 14 5.32 -3.06 1.72
C CYS A 14 6.40 -2.00 1.99
N ILE A 15 6.32 -1.30 3.13
CA ILE A 15 7.32 -0.30 3.54
C ILE A 15 8.68 -0.95 3.78
N ASP A 16 8.73 -2.11 4.44
CA ASP A 16 9.98 -2.84 4.63
C ASP A 16 10.58 -3.25 3.28
N VAL A 17 9.79 -3.84 2.38
CA VAL A 17 10.25 -4.25 1.03
C VAL A 17 10.88 -3.09 0.26
N VAL A 18 10.23 -1.92 0.20
CA VAL A 18 10.77 -0.77 -0.57
C VAL A 18 12.01 -0.14 0.09
N ARG A 19 12.29 -0.48 1.35
CA ARG A 19 13.50 -0.07 2.09
C ARG A 19 14.66 -1.05 1.95
N GLN A 20 14.46 -2.21 1.34
CA GLN A 20 15.54 -3.18 1.07
C GLN A 20 16.05 -3.07 -0.38
N PRO A 21 17.30 -3.47 -0.67
CA PRO A 21 17.75 -3.65 -2.05
C PRO A 21 16.88 -4.69 -2.79
N PRO A 22 16.63 -4.51 -4.11
CA PRO A 22 17.16 -3.46 -4.99
C PRO A 22 16.34 -2.17 -4.99
N PHE A 23 15.25 -2.09 -4.23
CA PHE A 23 14.33 -0.93 -4.23
C PHE A 23 14.92 0.28 -3.49
N HIS A 24 15.69 0.03 -2.45
CA HIS A 24 16.29 1.10 -1.67
C HIS A 24 17.30 1.93 -2.47
N HIS A 25 16.98 3.20 -2.68
CA HIS A 25 17.86 4.18 -3.33
C HIS A 25 17.84 5.50 -2.57
N VAL A 26 19.03 6.10 -2.36
CA VAL A 26 19.17 7.42 -1.74
C VAL A 26 18.65 8.54 -2.65
N SER A 27 18.86 8.41 -3.97
CA SER A 27 18.44 9.39 -4.97
C SER A 27 16.94 9.36 -5.24
N ALA A 28 16.27 10.51 -5.07
CA ALA A 28 14.86 10.67 -5.43
C ALA A 28 14.61 10.44 -6.94
N ALA A 29 15.51 10.92 -7.79
CA ALA A 29 15.43 10.69 -9.23
C ALA A 29 15.48 9.19 -9.55
N ARG A 30 16.35 8.43 -8.88
CA ARG A 30 16.45 6.98 -9.11
C ARG A 30 15.21 6.23 -8.67
N ARG A 31 14.60 6.62 -7.54
CA ARG A 31 13.33 6.04 -7.10
C ARG A 31 12.21 6.32 -8.11
N ALA A 32 12.13 7.55 -8.63
CA ALA A 32 11.15 7.92 -9.65
C ALA A 32 11.35 7.15 -10.97
N GLU A 33 12.60 7.00 -11.44
CA GLU A 33 12.93 6.16 -12.60
C GLU A 33 12.46 4.71 -12.41
N LEU A 34 12.64 4.15 -11.22
CA LEU A 34 12.21 2.79 -10.94
C LEU A 34 10.68 2.65 -10.96
N VAL A 35 9.95 3.62 -10.39
CA VAL A 35 8.48 3.66 -10.49
C VAL A 35 8.04 3.74 -11.94
N ALA A 36 8.68 4.60 -12.75
CA ALA A 36 8.39 4.70 -14.17
C ALA A 36 8.60 3.37 -14.89
N ALA A 37 9.74 2.70 -14.66
CA ALA A 37 10.02 1.38 -15.23
C ALA A 37 8.98 0.33 -14.83
N PHE A 38 8.45 0.35 -13.60
CA PHE A 38 7.40 -0.56 -13.18
C PHE A 38 6.01 -0.21 -13.73
N ALA A 39 5.80 1.01 -14.20
CA ALA A 39 4.57 1.45 -14.84
C ALA A 39 4.51 1.08 -16.35
N GLU A 40 5.63 0.68 -16.94
CA GLU A 40 5.71 0.30 -18.36
C GLU A 40 5.14 -1.09 -18.65
N GLY A 41 4.61 -1.27 -19.87
CA GLY A 41 4.04 -2.53 -20.37
C GLY A 41 2.53 -2.68 -20.14
N ALA A 42 1.96 -3.78 -20.65
CA ALA A 42 0.54 -4.12 -20.51
C ALA A 42 0.35 -5.64 -20.36
N PRO A 43 -0.03 -6.16 -19.17
CA PRO A 43 -0.14 -5.42 -17.91
C PRO A 43 1.23 -5.08 -17.34
N SER A 44 1.39 -3.86 -16.84
CA SER A 44 2.61 -3.43 -16.14
C SER A 44 2.77 -4.17 -14.80
N PRO A 45 3.99 -4.26 -14.24
CA PRO A 45 4.20 -4.75 -12.88
C PRO A 45 3.34 -4.04 -11.82
N LEU A 46 3.14 -2.72 -11.91
CA LEU A 46 2.27 -1.98 -10.99
C LEU A 46 0.80 -2.42 -11.13
N GLU A 47 0.32 -2.64 -12.35
CA GLU A 47 -1.04 -3.13 -12.57
C GLU A 47 -1.24 -4.52 -11.97
N ARG A 48 -0.27 -5.42 -12.11
CA ARG A 48 -0.32 -6.75 -11.49
C ARG A 48 -0.31 -6.66 -9.97
N GLY A 49 0.50 -5.76 -9.40
CA GLY A 49 0.51 -5.50 -7.95
C GLY A 49 -0.83 -4.99 -7.44
N ARG A 50 -1.45 -4.04 -8.15
CA ARG A 50 -2.80 -3.56 -7.84
C ARG A 50 -3.82 -4.69 -7.90
N ASP A 51 -3.81 -5.50 -8.95
CA ASP A 51 -4.79 -6.57 -9.14
C ASP A 51 -4.63 -7.66 -8.06
N PHE A 52 -3.40 -7.94 -7.62
CA PHE A 52 -3.12 -8.81 -6.48
C PHE A 52 -3.72 -8.26 -5.16
N ILE A 53 -3.54 -6.96 -4.89
CA ILE A 53 -4.11 -6.31 -3.70
C ILE A 53 -5.64 -6.30 -3.79
N ALA A 54 -6.22 -6.00 -4.95
CA ALA A 54 -7.67 -5.97 -5.18
C ALA A 54 -8.30 -7.33 -4.90
N GLU A 55 -7.64 -8.42 -5.30
CA GLU A 55 -8.09 -9.78 -5.02
C GLU A 55 -8.08 -10.10 -3.52
N ALA A 56 -7.02 -9.71 -2.80
CA ALA A 56 -6.94 -9.87 -1.35
C ALA A 56 -8.04 -9.09 -0.61
N ILE A 57 -8.35 -7.88 -1.07
CA ILE A 57 -9.45 -7.05 -0.55
C ILE A 57 -10.80 -7.70 -0.84
N ARG A 58 -11.03 -8.18 -2.07
CA ARG A 58 -12.26 -8.86 -2.48
C ARG A 58 -12.55 -10.08 -1.60
N VAL A 59 -11.52 -10.90 -1.32
CA VAL A 59 -11.66 -12.08 -0.43
C VAL A 59 -12.07 -11.68 0.99
N GLN A 60 -11.49 -10.62 1.55
CA GLN A 60 -11.87 -10.11 2.87
C GLN A 60 -13.30 -9.56 2.90
N ALA A 61 -13.71 -8.82 1.86
CA ALA A 61 -15.06 -8.28 1.75
C ALA A 61 -16.11 -9.41 1.66
N GLN A 62 -15.84 -10.47 0.91
CA GLN A 62 -16.74 -11.65 0.81
C GLN A 62 -16.92 -12.39 2.13
N ARG A 63 -15.94 -12.32 3.03
CA ARG A 63 -16.02 -12.89 4.38
C ARG A 63 -16.71 -11.96 5.39
N GLY A 64 -17.10 -10.76 4.97
CA GLY A 64 -17.66 -9.74 5.86
C GLY A 64 -16.64 -9.15 6.83
N GLU A 65 -15.34 -9.30 6.55
CA GLU A 65 -14.27 -8.77 7.40
C GLU A 65 -14.17 -7.24 7.21
N ILE A 66 -14.27 -6.77 5.97
CA ILE A 66 -14.24 -5.33 5.63
C ILE A 66 -15.53 -4.90 4.96
N PRO A 67 -15.91 -3.61 5.02
CA PRO A 67 -17.08 -3.10 4.29
C PRO A 67 -16.96 -3.35 2.80
N ALA A 68 -18.11 -3.60 2.16
CA ALA A 68 -18.19 -3.74 0.71
C ALA A 68 -17.93 -2.37 0.06
N ALA A 69 -16.82 -2.26 -0.65
CA ALA A 69 -16.47 -1.17 -1.55
C ALA A 69 -15.83 -1.77 -2.82
N ASP A 70 -15.52 -0.95 -3.82
CA ASP A 70 -14.82 -1.41 -5.03
C ASP A 70 -13.37 -1.80 -4.68
N PRO A 71 -13.02 -3.11 -4.71
CA PRO A 71 -11.69 -3.58 -4.32
C PRO A 71 -10.58 -3.02 -5.21
N ARG A 72 -10.89 -2.71 -6.47
CA ARG A 72 -9.91 -2.18 -7.43
C ARG A 72 -9.55 -0.74 -7.10
N GLN A 73 -10.54 0.07 -6.71
CA GLN A 73 -10.30 1.46 -6.29
C GLN A 73 -9.54 1.53 -4.96
N GLN A 74 -9.88 0.66 -4.00
CA GLN A 74 -9.15 0.58 -2.73
C GLN A 74 -7.70 0.15 -2.94
N ALA A 75 -7.47 -0.85 -3.80
CA ALA A 75 -6.12 -1.29 -4.16
C ALA A 75 -5.31 -0.19 -4.85
N ASP A 76 -5.93 0.55 -5.77
CA ASP A 76 -5.29 1.66 -6.48
C ASP A 76 -4.87 2.79 -5.51
N ALA A 77 -5.76 3.16 -4.58
CA ALA A 77 -5.46 4.15 -3.54
C ALA A 77 -4.29 3.70 -2.64
N LEU A 78 -4.32 2.46 -2.15
CA LEU A 78 -3.24 1.91 -1.32
C LEU A 78 -1.91 1.88 -2.08
N MET A 79 -1.92 1.49 -3.35
CA MET A 79 -0.72 1.45 -4.18
C MET A 79 -0.10 2.86 -4.33
N HIS A 80 -0.91 3.89 -4.57
CA HIS A 80 -0.43 5.27 -4.65
C HIS A 80 0.13 5.79 -3.33
N VAL A 81 -0.47 5.42 -2.20
CA VAL A 81 0.09 5.75 -0.88
C VAL A 81 1.48 5.11 -0.71
N ILE A 82 1.63 3.81 -1.01
CA ILE A 82 2.91 3.09 -0.91
C ILE A 82 3.96 3.74 -1.84
N ILE A 83 3.60 4.05 -3.08
CA ILE A 83 4.49 4.72 -4.04
C ILE A 83 4.90 6.10 -3.53
N GLY A 84 3.98 6.85 -2.91
CA GLY A 84 4.28 8.15 -2.29
C GLY A 84 5.35 8.02 -1.20
N PHE A 85 5.19 7.08 -0.27
CA PHE A 85 6.21 6.80 0.76
C PHE A 85 7.55 6.35 0.17
N TYR A 86 7.52 5.61 -0.93
CA TYR A 86 8.73 5.20 -1.63
C TYR A 86 9.45 6.39 -2.29
N VAL A 87 8.76 7.20 -3.10
CA VAL A 87 9.37 8.33 -3.84
C VAL A 87 9.80 9.45 -2.88
N THR A 88 8.98 9.75 -1.88
CA THR A 88 9.21 10.81 -0.87
C THR A 88 9.26 10.21 0.54
N PRO A 89 10.40 9.61 0.97
CA PRO A 89 10.50 8.94 2.26
C PRO A 89 10.60 9.90 3.45
N THR A 90 10.57 11.22 3.22
CA THR A 90 10.48 12.22 4.28
C THR A 90 9.10 12.14 4.92
N SER A 91 9.03 11.54 6.11
CA SER A 91 7.80 11.36 6.85
C SER A 91 8.01 11.75 8.32
N PRO A 92 6.98 12.28 9.00
CA PRO A 92 6.99 12.37 10.46
C PRO A 92 7.00 10.99 11.12
N VAL A 93 6.64 9.93 10.40
CA VAL A 93 6.69 8.54 10.86
C VAL A 93 8.09 7.98 10.64
N ASN A 94 8.68 7.37 11.66
CA ASN A 94 9.91 6.61 11.49
C ASN A 94 9.65 5.33 10.68
N LEU A 95 9.85 5.39 9.37
CA LEU A 95 9.64 4.25 8.46
C LEU A 95 10.59 3.06 8.74
N ALA A 96 11.61 3.22 9.60
CA ALA A 96 12.50 2.14 10.02
C ALA A 96 11.95 1.33 11.20
N ASP A 97 10.98 1.90 11.91
CA ASP A 97 10.32 1.26 13.04
C ASP A 97 9.01 0.62 12.55
N GLY A 98 9.01 -0.71 12.44
CA GLY A 98 7.85 -1.46 11.98
C GLY A 98 6.62 -1.25 12.87
N ASP A 99 6.78 -1.01 14.17
CA ASP A 99 5.67 -0.79 15.08
C ASP A 99 5.06 0.60 14.89
N GLU A 100 5.90 1.61 14.65
CA GLU A 100 5.42 2.96 14.31
C GLU A 100 4.69 2.98 12.96
N VAL A 101 5.20 2.23 11.97
CA VAL A 101 4.57 2.06 10.66
C VAL A 101 3.20 1.36 10.77
N ARG A 102 3.11 0.28 11.56
CA ARG A 102 1.83 -0.39 11.83
C ARG A 102 0.85 0.52 12.56
N ALA A 103 1.31 1.26 13.57
CA ALA A 103 0.49 2.20 14.33
C ALA A 103 -0.07 3.31 13.42
N PHE A 104 0.78 3.85 12.54
CA PHE A 104 0.37 4.82 11.53
C PHE A 104 -0.69 4.25 10.60
N ALA A 105 -0.43 3.07 10.02
CA ALA A 105 -1.36 2.45 9.09
C ALA A 105 -2.71 2.16 9.74
N ARG A 106 -2.72 1.58 10.95
CA ARG A 106 -3.93 1.28 11.70
C ARG A 106 -4.76 2.52 12.01
N ARG A 107 -4.10 3.63 12.34
CA ARG A 107 -4.75 4.87 12.77
C ARG A 107 -5.21 5.75 11.61
N TYR A 108 -4.47 5.78 10.50
CA TYR A 108 -4.70 6.74 9.41
C TYR A 108 -5.05 6.07 8.08
N LEU A 109 -4.46 4.94 7.74
CA LEU A 109 -4.72 4.27 6.46
C LEU A 109 -5.93 3.35 6.52
N SER A 110 -6.05 2.54 7.58
CA SER A 110 -7.18 1.61 7.72
C SER A 110 -8.54 2.33 7.68
N PRO A 111 -8.77 3.48 8.33
CA PRO A 111 -10.03 4.19 8.19
C PRO A 111 -10.28 4.65 6.75
N ILE A 112 -9.28 5.13 6.02
CA ILE A 112 -9.44 5.59 4.63
C ILE A 112 -9.78 4.41 3.71
N LEU A 113 -9.06 3.30 3.86
CA LEU A 113 -9.20 2.13 2.99
C LEU A 113 -10.43 1.29 3.32
N LEU A 114 -10.84 1.26 4.60
CA LEU A 114 -11.94 0.41 5.07
C LEU A 114 -13.23 1.20 5.31
N SER A 115 -13.25 2.53 5.13
CA SER A 115 -14.50 3.27 5.24
C SER A 115 -15.47 2.83 4.14
N PRO A 116 -16.75 2.60 4.47
CA PRO A 116 -17.75 2.39 3.43
C PRO A 116 -17.81 3.66 2.57
N ALA A 117 -17.92 3.49 1.25
CA ALA A 117 -18.23 4.60 0.38
C ALA A 117 -19.58 5.19 0.84
N THR A 118 -19.58 6.41 1.36
CA THR A 118 -20.82 7.16 1.53
C THR A 118 -21.37 7.45 0.14
N GLU A 119 -22.53 6.89 -0.17
CA GLU A 119 -23.35 7.22 -1.35
C GLU A 119 -23.73 8.71 -1.39
#